data_AF-A0A7Y4YDZ3-F1
#
_entry.id   AF-A0A7Y4YDZ3-F1
#
_cell.length_a   1.000
_cell.length_b   1.000
_cell.length_c   1.000
_cell.angle_alpha   90.00
_cell.angle_beta   90.00
_cell.angle_gamma   90.00
#
_symmetry.space_group_name_H-M   'P 1'
#
loop_
_entity.id
_entity.type
_entity.pdbx_description
1 polymer ?
#
loop_
_entity_poly.entity_id
_entity_poly.type
_entity_poly.pdbx_seq_one_letter_code
_entity_poly.pdbx_strand_id
1 'polypeptide(L)' 'MIFEDYSEQNTLDTFQAFYTFNTTYDMIMKWIKERGDFTYDYHWLTSKYSDEEMKNWIRRNFKDAFNIYPEELTVL' A
#
# COMPACT_ATOMS: atom_id res chain seq x y z
N MET A 1 -7.63 11.76 -22.02
CA MET A 1 -7.30 10.60 -21.15
C MET A 1 -5.82 10.31 -21.34
N ILE A 2 -5.06 9.84 -20.34
CA ILE A 2 -3.58 9.76 -20.45
C ILE A 2 -3.11 8.70 -21.47
N PHE A 3 -3.93 7.66 -21.72
CA PHE A 3 -3.65 6.61 -22.71
C PHE A 3 -4.87 6.41 -23.60
N GLU A 4 -4.87 7.01 -24.79
CA GLU A 4 -6.06 7.09 -25.66
C GLU A 4 -6.40 5.77 -26.38
N ASP A 5 -5.42 4.89 -26.57
CA ASP A 5 -5.59 3.58 -27.24
C ASP A 5 -5.91 2.42 -26.28
N TYR A 6 -6.06 2.70 -24.98
CA TYR A 6 -6.20 1.67 -23.94
C TYR A 6 -7.51 1.80 -23.18
N SER A 7 -8.05 0.67 -22.72
CA SER A 7 -9.23 0.65 -21.85
C SER A 7 -8.95 1.45 -20.57
N GLU A 8 -9.83 2.41 -20.27
CA GLU A 8 -9.76 3.21 -19.04
C GLU A 8 -9.78 2.30 -17.80
N GLN A 9 -10.67 1.31 -17.79
CA GLN A 9 -10.80 0.35 -16.70
C GLN A 9 -9.49 -0.43 -16.51
N ASN A 10 -8.93 -0.98 -17.58
CA ASN A 10 -7.67 -1.75 -17.49
C ASN A 10 -6.52 -0.87 -17.00
N THR A 11 -6.49 0.39 -17.44
CA THR A 11 -5.46 1.36 -17.03
C THR A 11 -5.56 1.65 -15.53
N LEU A 12 -6.77 1.92 -15.03
CA LEU A 12 -7.03 2.16 -13.62
C LEU A 12 -6.72 0.93 -12.76
N ASP A 13 -7.12 -0.27 -13.20
CA ASP A 13 -6.85 -1.52 -12.49
C ASP A 13 -5.34 -1.80 -12.42
N THR A 14 -4.63 -1.55 -13.52
CA THR A 14 -3.17 -1.70 -13.58
C THR A 14 -2.47 -0.73 -12.63
N PHE A 15 -2.91 0.53 -12.58
CA PHE A 15 -2.36 1.49 -11.62
C PHE A 15 -2.66 1.11 -10.17
N GLN A 16 -3.88 0.69 -9.87
CA GLN A 16 -4.24 0.21 -8.53
C GLN A 16 -3.39 -0.99 -8.11
N ALA A 17 -3.19 -1.96 -9.00
CA ALA A 17 -2.33 -3.11 -8.75
C ALA A 17 -0.87 -2.68 -8.51
N PHE A 18 -0.33 -1.80 -9.35
CA PHE A 18 1.02 -1.27 -9.20
C PHE A 18 1.23 -0.63 -7.82
N TYR A 19 0.33 0.25 -7.39
CA TYR A 19 0.45 0.90 -6.10
C TYR A 19 0.26 -0.08 -4.93
N THR A 20 -0.65 -1.04 -5.07
CA THR A 20 -0.85 -2.11 -4.08
C THR A 20 0.43 -2.92 -3.88
N PHE A 21 1.10 -3.34 -4.95
CA PHE A 21 2.33 -4.10 -4.86
C PHE A 21 3.50 -3.28 -4.29
N ASN A 22 3.66 -2.02 -4.69
CA ASN A 22 4.73 -1.18 -4.16
C ASN A 22 4.58 -0.91 -2.67
N THR A 23 3.37 -0.58 -2.22
CA THR A 23 3.11 -0.37 -0.78
C THR A 23 3.24 -1.66 0.02
N THR A 24 2.79 -2.79 -0.51
CA THR A 24 3.00 -4.10 0.13
C THR A 24 4.48 -4.43 0.26
N TYR A 25 5.28 -4.20 -0.80
CA TYR A 25 6.72 -4.38 -0.77
C TYR A 25 7.39 -3.50 0.30
N ASP A 26 7.03 -2.22 0.37
CA ASP A 26 7.55 -1.30 1.40
C ASP A 26 7.24 -1.81 2.82
N MET A 27 6.01 -2.27 3.07
CA MET A 27 5.63 -2.87 4.36
C MET A 27 6.46 -4.12 4.69
N ILE A 28 6.74 -4.99 3.72
CA ILE A 28 7.63 -6.16 3.93
C ILE A 28 9.03 -5.68 4.32
N MET A 29 9.56 -4.66 3.63
CA MET A 29 10.88 -4.11 3.94
C MET A 29 10.94 -3.53 5.35
N LYS A 30 9.90 -2.79 5.76
CA LYS A 30 9.75 -2.27 7.13
C LYS A 30 9.70 -3.39 8.16
N TRP A 31 8.90 -4.43 7.90
CA TRP A 31 8.81 -5.59 8.78
C TRP A 31 10.17 -6.27 9.01
N ILE A 32 10.99 -6.39 7.95
CA ILE A 32 12.29 -7.08 8.04
C ILE A 32 13.36 -6.18 8.68
N LYS A 33 13.35 -4.88 8.41
CA LYS A 33 14.50 -3.99 8.68
C LYS A 33 14.29 -3.00 9.82
N GLU A 34 13.05 -2.67 10.14
CA GLU A 34 12.73 -1.64 11.14
C GLU A 34 12.29 -2.29 12.45
N ARG A 35 12.61 -1.62 13.57
CA ARG A 35 12.15 -2.03 14.90
C ARG A 35 11.02 -1.12 15.34
N GLY A 36 10.03 -1.69 16.01
CA GLY A 36 8.88 -0.98 16.55
C GLY A 36 7.69 -0.99 15.61
N ASP A 37 6.75 -0.07 15.86
CA ASP A 37 5.49 0.00 15.14
C ASP A 37 5.69 0.38 13.66
N PHE A 38 4.82 -0.16 12.79
CA PHE A 38 4.81 0.20 11.38
C PHE A 38 4.49 1.68 11.16
N THR A 39 5.25 2.31 10.26
CA THR A 39 5.01 3.69 9.81
C THR A 39 4.27 3.71 8.47
N TYR A 40 3.34 4.67 8.34
CA TYR A 40 2.44 4.78 7.18
C TYR A 40 2.62 6.08 6.39
N ASP A 41 3.85 6.57 6.27
CA ASP A 41 4.13 7.75 5.44
C ASP A 41 4.21 7.39 3.95
N TYR A 42 3.10 7.60 3.25
CA TYR A 42 2.95 7.30 1.82
C TYR A 42 2.52 8.53 0.99
N HIS A 43 2.78 9.74 1.49
CA HIS A 43 2.47 10.98 0.76
C HIS A 43 3.23 11.10 -0.57
N TRP A 44 4.34 10.36 -0.71
CA TRP A 44 5.07 10.22 -1.97
C TRP A 44 4.24 9.52 -3.07
N LEU A 45 3.24 8.72 -2.69
CA LEU A 45 2.36 8.00 -3.60
C LEU A 45 1.27 8.92 -4.16
N THR A 46 0.73 9.78 -3.31
CA THR A 46 -0.40 10.65 -3.61
C THR A 46 -0.60 11.69 -2.52
N SER A 47 -0.95 12.91 -2.93
CA SER A 47 -1.36 14.00 -2.03
C SER A 47 -2.87 14.14 -1.90
N LYS A 48 -3.65 13.25 -2.54
CA LYS A 48 -5.11 13.37 -2.63
C LYS A 48 -5.83 12.85 -1.38
N TYR A 49 -5.28 11.81 -0.76
CA TYR A 49 -5.92 11.11 0.36
C TYR A 49 -5.31 11.55 1.69
N SER A 50 -6.11 11.55 2.74
CA SER A 50 -5.64 11.80 4.10
C SER A 50 -4.77 10.64 4.60
N ASP A 51 -3.93 10.91 5.61
CA ASP A 51 -3.10 9.93 6.29
C ASP A 51 -3.90 8.72 6.76
N GLU A 52 -5.09 8.94 7.32
CA GLU A 52 -5.96 7.87 7.82
C GLU A 52 -6.56 7.03 6.69
N GLU A 53 -6.99 7.64 5.58
CA GLU A 53 -7.47 6.89 4.42
C GLU A 53 -6.37 6.01 3.84
N MET A 54 -5.17 6.57 3.72
CA MET A 54 -4.00 5.89 3.17
C MET A 54 -3.56 4.75 4.09
N LYS A 55 -3.40 5.02 5.39
CA LYS A 55 -3.11 4.00 6.41
C LYS A 55 -4.11 2.86 6.35
N ASN A 56 -5.40 3.16 6.32
CA ASN A 56 -6.43 2.13 6.27
C ASN A 56 -6.39 1.31 4.98
N TRP A 57 -6.06 1.93 3.84
CA TRP A 57 -5.89 1.22 2.57
C TRP A 57 -4.68 0.28 2.61
N ILE A 58 -3.53 0.74 3.08
CA ILE A 58 -2.30 -0.07 3.18
C ILE A 58 -2.49 -1.23 4.16
N ARG A 59 -3.11 -0.98 5.32
CA ARG A 59 -3.43 -2.01 6.32
C ARG A 59 -4.29 -3.12 5.74
N ARG A 60 -5.29 -2.78 4.93
CA ARG A 60 -6.14 -3.77 4.24
C ARG A 60 -5.34 -4.55 3.21
N ASN A 61 -4.56 -3.89 2.35
CA ASN A 61 -3.74 -4.58 1.35
C ASN A 61 -2.75 -5.57 1.99
N PHE A 62 -2.09 -5.16 3.08
CA PHE A 62 -1.19 -6.04 3.81
C PHE A 62 -1.93 -7.26 4.38
N LYS A 63 -3.10 -7.04 4.98
CA LYS A 63 -3.95 -8.12 5.46
C LYS A 63 -4.43 -9.04 4.34
N ASP A 64 -4.79 -8.50 3.18
CA ASP A 64 -5.22 -9.33 2.04
C ASP A 64 -4.07 -10.21 1.54
N ALA A 65 -2.82 -9.74 1.63
CA ALA A 65 -1.63 -10.50 1.25
C ALA A 65 -1.20 -11.55 2.29
N PHE A 66 -1.29 -11.24 3.59
CA PHE A 66 -0.70 -12.05 4.67
C PHE A 66 -1.69 -12.59 5.70
N ASN A 67 -2.97 -12.25 5.55
CA ASN A 67 -4.08 -12.59 6.45
C ASN A 67 -3.89 -12.12 7.91
N ILE A 68 -3.13 -11.04 8.12
CA ILE A 68 -2.85 -10.43 9.43
C ILE A 68 -2.69 -8.92 9.27
N TYR A 69 -3.11 -8.10 10.24
CA TYR A 69 -2.79 -6.68 10.22
C TYR A 69 -1.33 -6.43 10.64
N PRO A 70 -0.66 -5.39 10.12
CA PRO A 70 0.71 -5.08 10.51
C PRO A 70 0.89 -4.90 12.03
N GLU A 71 -0.10 -4.32 12.72
CA GLU A 71 -0.05 -4.10 14.18
C GLU A 71 -0.17 -5.38 15.02
N GLU A 72 -0.59 -6.50 14.42
CA GLU A 72 -0.67 -7.79 15.11
C GLU A 72 0.65 -8.57 15.04
N LEU A 73 1.63 -8.08 14.25
CA LEU A 73 2.95 -8.68 14.18
C LEU A 73 3.73 -8.34 15.44
N THR A 74 4.16 -9.37 16.16
CA THR A 74 5.07 -9.20 17.30
C THR A 74 6.46 -8.90 16.75
N VAL A 75 6.92 -7.66 16.91
CA VAL A 75 8.30 -7.29 16.58
C VAL A 75 9.24 -8.14 17.43
N LEU A 76 10.23 -8.77 16.79
CA LEU A 76 11.33 -9.50 17.45
C LEU A 76 12.29 -8.56 18.20
#